data_AF-D1P576-F1
#
_entry.id   AF-D1P576-F1
#
_cell.length_a   1.000
_cell.length_b   1.000
_cell.length_c   1.000
_cell.angle_alpha   90.00
_cell.angle_beta   90.00
_cell.angle_gamma   90.00
#
_symmetry.space_group_name_H-M   'P 1'
#
loop_
_entity.id
_entity.type
_entity.pdbx_description
1 polymer ?
#
loop_
_entity_poly.entity_id
_entity_poly.type
_entity_poly.pdbx_seq_one_letter_code
_entity_poly.pdbx_strand_id
1 'polypeptide(L)'
;MDKLLERFFEYTAFDTQSKLHAKTVPSSTGQLKFARALAKELTQLGFDKVTLTDQGCLTACLPSNVDWDVPAIGFISHLDTAPDFSGKNVCPQVLENYRGGDIALGIGDEVLSPVMFPVLHEMIGKTLIMTDGKTLLGADDKAGIAEIITALVRLQGQNVPHGKICIAFTPDEEIGRGAQHIDLKEFDAKWAYTVDGGGVGELEFENFNAANVSIKIVGNNTHPGKAKGVMVNALGLANRIHSMLPVDETPEKTEGYEGFYHLTSIKGNVEKAEMNYIIRDFDFASFEARKKNIIRIAEKVGEGLHPNCYIELTLDDSYYNMHKEVMKYPHVVELAKQAMIDCEIEPIIQPIRGGTDGAQLSFRGLPCPNIFTGGYNFHSKHEFITQEGMEQAVSVIMRIAELTAIHAKCNTLK
;
A
#
# COMPACT_ATOMS: atom_id res chain seq x y z
N MET A 1 -11.38 25.38 -12.44
CA MET A 1 -11.92 24.34 -13.34
C MET A 1 -11.67 23.05 -12.61
N ASP A 2 -12.74 22.47 -12.07
CA ASP A 2 -12.66 21.24 -11.27
C ASP A 2 -12.39 20.05 -12.19
N LYS A 3 -11.21 19.45 -12.03
CA LYS A 3 -10.69 18.42 -12.94
C LYS A 3 -10.41 17.08 -12.26
N LEU A 4 -10.92 16.83 -11.06
CA LEU A 4 -10.62 15.61 -10.29
C LEU A 4 -10.88 14.35 -11.12
N LEU A 5 -12.09 14.21 -11.65
CA LEU A 5 -12.45 13.06 -12.49
C LEU A 5 -11.71 13.02 -13.83
N GLU A 6 -11.50 14.17 -14.46
CA GLU A 6 -10.74 14.26 -15.72
C GLU A 6 -9.31 13.72 -15.52
N ARG A 7 -8.63 14.17 -14.46
CA ARG A 7 -7.31 13.68 -14.04
C ARG A 7 -7.33 12.19 -13.78
N PHE A 8 -8.29 11.73 -12.96
CA PHE A 8 -8.41 10.31 -12.63
C PHE A 8 -8.56 9.43 -13.87
N PHE A 9 -9.42 9.80 -14.81
CA PHE A 9 -9.59 9.05 -16.06
C PHE A 9 -8.36 9.13 -16.97
N GLU A 10 -7.68 10.29 -17.04
CA GLU A 10 -6.42 10.40 -17.78
C GLU A 10 -5.32 9.52 -17.18
N TYR A 11 -5.25 9.42 -15.85
CA TYR A 11 -4.22 8.65 -15.15
C TYR A 11 -4.46 7.14 -15.26
N THR A 12 -5.71 6.71 -15.08
CA THR A 12 -6.10 5.29 -15.22
C THR A 12 -5.80 4.73 -16.62
N ALA A 13 -5.80 5.57 -17.64
CA ALA A 13 -5.41 5.19 -19.01
C ALA A 13 -3.94 4.79 -19.18
N PHE A 14 -3.03 5.19 -18.28
CA PHE A 14 -1.63 4.75 -18.32
C PHE A 14 -1.49 3.32 -17.78
N ASP A 15 -0.96 2.41 -18.60
CA ASP A 15 -0.51 1.09 -18.13
C ASP A 15 0.77 1.27 -17.31
N THR A 16 0.66 1.20 -15.99
CA THR A 16 1.75 1.43 -15.02
C THR A 16 2.07 0.20 -14.17
N GLN A 17 1.56 -0.98 -14.55
CA GLN A 17 1.67 -2.20 -13.76
C GLN A 17 3.12 -2.52 -13.35
N SER A 18 3.30 -2.88 -12.08
CA SER A 18 4.59 -3.30 -11.52
C SER A 18 4.99 -4.73 -11.91
N LYS A 19 6.29 -5.03 -11.83
CA LYS A 19 6.88 -6.32 -12.22
C LYS A 19 7.80 -6.87 -11.14
N LEU A 20 7.29 -7.84 -10.37
CA LEU A 20 7.97 -8.49 -9.22
C LEU A 20 9.43 -8.90 -9.47
N HIS A 21 9.74 -9.42 -10.66
CA HIS A 21 11.08 -9.95 -10.99
C HIS A 21 11.98 -8.97 -11.75
N ALA A 22 11.57 -7.71 -11.91
CA ALA A 22 12.39 -6.71 -12.56
C ALA A 22 13.60 -6.35 -11.69
N LYS A 23 14.75 -6.18 -12.35
CA LYS A 23 16.00 -5.71 -11.73
C LYS A 23 16.19 -4.19 -11.83
N THR A 24 15.35 -3.53 -12.62
CA THR A 24 15.34 -2.08 -12.77
C THR A 24 14.31 -1.48 -11.83
N VAL A 25 14.55 -0.21 -11.48
CA VAL A 25 13.55 0.66 -10.86
C VAL A 25 13.44 1.88 -11.77
N PRO A 26 12.24 2.23 -12.29
CA PRO A 26 10.99 1.48 -12.14
C PRO A 26 11.03 0.08 -12.78
N SER A 27 10.20 -0.82 -12.28
CA SER A 27 10.11 -2.20 -12.78
C SER A 27 9.48 -2.29 -14.16
N SER A 28 8.69 -1.26 -14.55
CA SER A 28 8.06 -1.15 -15.86
C SER A 28 8.25 0.24 -16.48
N THR A 29 8.32 0.29 -17.82
CA THR A 29 8.48 1.56 -18.55
C THR A 29 7.22 2.42 -18.53
N GLY A 30 6.07 1.82 -18.18
CA GLY A 30 4.79 2.50 -18.03
C GLY A 30 4.80 3.56 -16.94
N GLN A 31 5.32 3.20 -15.76
CA GLN A 31 5.49 4.11 -14.62
C GLN A 31 6.31 5.34 -15.00
N LEU A 32 7.44 5.15 -15.69
CA LEU A 32 8.29 6.27 -16.10
C LEU A 32 7.61 7.18 -17.14
N LYS A 33 6.76 6.64 -18.03
CA LYS A 33 5.96 7.46 -18.95
C LYS A 33 4.93 8.29 -18.19
N PHE A 34 4.26 7.69 -17.21
CA PHE A 34 3.29 8.39 -16.38
C PHE A 34 3.95 9.48 -15.54
N ALA A 35 5.07 9.17 -14.87
CA ALA A 35 5.87 10.15 -14.12
C ALA A 35 6.30 11.35 -14.98
N ARG A 36 6.69 11.13 -16.24
CA ARG A 36 7.03 12.24 -17.18
C ARG A 36 5.81 13.08 -17.54
N ALA A 37 4.63 12.47 -17.69
CA ALA A 37 3.39 13.19 -17.94
C ALA A 37 3.02 14.07 -16.74
N LEU A 38 3.07 13.50 -15.52
CA LEU A 38 2.86 14.23 -14.27
C LEU A 38 3.88 15.37 -14.09
N ALA A 39 5.16 15.15 -14.37
CA ALA A 39 6.18 16.20 -14.27
C ALA A 39 5.87 17.39 -15.19
N LYS A 40 5.44 17.11 -16.43
CA LYS A 40 5.00 18.15 -17.36
C LYS A 40 3.77 18.89 -16.83
N GLU A 41 2.80 18.15 -16.31
CA GLU A 41 1.58 18.71 -15.74
C GLU A 41 1.87 19.61 -14.53
N LEU A 42 2.64 19.15 -13.55
CA LEU A 42 3.03 19.94 -12.37
C LEU A 42 3.76 21.22 -12.77
N THR A 43 4.64 21.15 -13.77
CA THR A 43 5.32 22.34 -14.32
C THR A 43 4.32 23.32 -14.93
N GLN A 44 3.32 22.84 -15.66
CA GLN A 44 2.27 23.68 -16.27
C GLN A 44 1.34 24.31 -15.22
N LEU A 45 1.11 23.61 -14.10
CA LEU A 45 0.33 24.10 -12.96
C LEU A 45 1.12 25.09 -12.08
N GLY A 46 2.42 25.28 -12.34
CA GLY A 46 3.26 26.25 -11.64
C GLY A 46 3.84 25.74 -10.32
N PHE A 47 4.03 24.43 -10.18
CA PHE A 47 4.77 23.87 -9.04
C PHE A 47 6.27 24.16 -9.15
N ASP A 48 6.90 24.37 -8.01
CA ASP A 48 8.34 24.60 -7.90
C ASP A 48 9.10 23.27 -7.74
N LYS A 49 10.39 23.29 -8.09
CA LYS A 49 11.35 22.19 -7.90
C LYS A 49 10.89 20.83 -8.45
N VAL A 50 10.14 20.83 -9.56
CA VAL A 50 9.72 19.59 -10.23
C VAL A 50 10.95 18.80 -10.68
N THR A 51 11.17 17.66 -10.05
CA THR A 51 12.35 16.82 -10.26
C THR A 51 11.89 15.38 -10.48
N LEU A 52 12.40 14.73 -11.52
CA LEU A 52 12.16 13.32 -11.81
C LEU A 52 13.50 12.60 -11.82
N THR A 53 13.67 11.63 -10.94
CA THR A 53 14.90 10.81 -10.89
C THR A 53 14.91 9.76 -11.99
N ASP A 54 16.09 9.22 -12.30
CA ASP A 54 16.23 8.10 -13.24
C ASP A 54 15.49 6.84 -12.74
N GLN A 55 15.35 6.71 -11.42
CA GLN A 55 14.58 5.66 -10.76
C GLN A 55 13.07 5.91 -10.83
N GLY A 56 12.60 7.00 -11.42
CA GLY A 56 11.19 7.29 -11.64
C GLY A 56 10.46 7.92 -10.44
N CYS A 57 11.19 8.34 -9.41
CA CYS A 57 10.61 9.11 -8.31
C CYS A 57 10.41 10.56 -8.75
N LEU A 58 9.17 11.03 -8.76
CA LEU A 58 8.82 12.42 -9.08
C LEU A 58 8.59 13.20 -7.79
N THR A 59 9.22 14.34 -7.62
CA THR A 59 8.98 15.25 -6.50
C THR A 59 8.70 16.66 -7.00
N ALA A 60 7.88 17.41 -6.27
CA ALA A 60 7.67 18.84 -6.50
C ALA A 60 7.27 19.53 -5.18
N CYS A 61 7.20 20.86 -5.19
CA CYS A 61 6.66 21.59 -4.05
C CYS A 61 5.74 22.75 -4.47
N LEU A 62 4.73 22.98 -3.64
CA LEU A 62 3.94 24.20 -3.62
C LEU A 62 4.55 25.17 -2.58
N PRO A 63 4.97 26.39 -2.96
CA PRO A 63 5.53 27.35 -2.01
C PRO A 63 4.48 27.82 -0.99
N SER A 64 4.95 28.29 0.18
CA SER A 64 4.09 28.92 1.18
C SER A 64 3.38 30.15 0.61
N ASN A 65 2.12 30.36 0.96
CA ASN A 65 1.38 31.59 0.65
C ASN A 65 1.17 32.50 1.87
N VAL A 66 1.80 32.18 3.00
CA VAL A 66 1.74 32.94 4.26
C VAL A 66 3.12 33.51 4.64
N ASP A 67 3.11 34.56 5.47
CA ASP A 67 4.29 35.34 5.89
C ASP A 67 4.86 34.94 7.27
N TRP A 68 4.35 33.87 7.89
CA TRP A 68 4.90 33.27 9.12
C TRP A 68 5.54 31.91 8.85
N ASP A 69 6.39 31.46 9.78
CA ASP A 69 7.08 30.17 9.68
C ASP A 69 6.09 29.01 9.87
N VAL A 70 5.98 28.14 8.86
CA VAL A 70 5.10 26.96 8.87
C VAL A 70 5.95 25.73 8.53
N PRO A 71 5.89 24.65 9.31
CA PRO A 71 6.62 23.43 8.99
C PRO A 71 6.17 22.89 7.62
N ALA A 72 7.14 22.54 6.77
CA ALA A 72 6.85 21.92 5.49
C ALA A 72 6.29 20.50 5.71
N ILE A 73 5.19 20.17 5.02
CA ILE A 73 4.53 18.86 5.08
C ILE A 73 4.54 18.17 3.72
N GLY A 74 4.44 16.85 3.71
CA GLY A 74 4.43 16.03 2.50
C GLY A 74 3.09 15.37 2.21
N PHE A 75 2.76 15.18 0.94
CA PHE A 75 1.76 14.21 0.49
C PHE A 75 2.39 13.27 -0.55
N ILE A 76 2.13 11.98 -0.42
CA ILE A 76 2.81 10.95 -1.20
C ILE A 76 1.76 9.98 -1.75
N SER A 77 1.92 9.61 -3.01
CA SER A 77 1.16 8.54 -3.67
C SER A 77 2.08 7.72 -4.56
N HIS A 78 1.64 6.56 -5.03
CA HIS A 78 2.47 5.73 -5.92
C HIS A 78 1.95 5.68 -7.37
N LEU A 79 2.87 5.43 -8.29
CA LEU A 79 2.66 5.52 -9.75
C LEU A 79 2.12 4.21 -10.35
N ASP A 80 2.41 3.09 -9.70
CA ASP A 80 2.15 1.76 -10.22
C ASP A 80 0.75 1.25 -9.90
N THR A 81 0.49 0.04 -10.37
CA THR A 81 -0.72 -0.72 -10.09
C THR A 81 -0.31 -2.17 -9.88
N ALA A 82 -1.08 -2.88 -9.05
CA ALA A 82 -0.78 -4.24 -8.63
C ALA A 82 -0.45 -5.22 -9.78
N PRO A 83 0.51 -6.14 -9.57
CA PRO A 83 0.80 -7.21 -10.52
C PRO A 83 -0.31 -8.28 -10.57
N ASP A 84 -1.21 -8.33 -9.59
CA ASP A 84 -2.24 -9.36 -9.40
C ASP A 84 -3.29 -9.39 -10.52
N PHE A 85 -3.60 -8.23 -11.10
CA PHE A 85 -4.55 -8.12 -12.21
C PHE A 85 -4.11 -7.06 -13.20
N SER A 86 -4.50 -7.19 -14.48
CA SER A 86 -3.97 -6.29 -15.52
C SER A 86 -4.50 -4.86 -15.36
N GLY A 87 -3.59 -3.88 -15.27
CA GLY A 87 -3.89 -2.44 -15.35
C GLY A 87 -3.81 -1.86 -16.77
N LYS A 88 -3.85 -2.70 -17.80
CA LYS A 88 -3.65 -2.30 -19.19
C LYS A 88 -4.98 -2.11 -19.93
N ASN A 89 -5.13 -0.97 -20.62
CA ASN A 89 -6.36 -0.60 -21.34
C ASN A 89 -7.59 -0.61 -20.41
N VAL A 90 -7.45 -0.02 -19.23
CA VAL A 90 -8.55 0.16 -18.29
C VAL A 90 -9.69 0.90 -18.99
N CYS A 91 -10.91 0.39 -18.82
CA CYS A 91 -12.13 1.00 -19.35
C CYS A 91 -13.08 1.34 -18.19
N PRO A 92 -12.91 2.51 -17.54
CA PRO A 92 -13.75 2.90 -16.42
C PRO A 92 -15.21 3.01 -16.84
N GLN A 93 -16.11 2.47 -16.01
CA GLN A 93 -17.55 2.64 -16.09
C GLN A 93 -17.98 3.61 -14.99
N VAL A 94 -18.89 4.54 -15.30
CA VAL A 94 -19.45 5.48 -14.32
C VAL A 94 -20.92 5.15 -14.11
N LEU A 95 -21.30 4.94 -12.85
CA LEU A 95 -22.67 4.71 -12.44
C LEU A 95 -23.09 5.80 -11.45
N GLU A 96 -23.82 6.77 -11.96
CA GLU A 96 -24.39 7.83 -11.15
C GLU A 96 -25.54 7.32 -10.29
N ASN A 97 -25.63 7.85 -9.07
CA ASN A 97 -26.77 7.68 -8.17
C ASN A 97 -27.13 6.20 -7.93
N TYR A 98 -26.12 5.44 -7.48
CA TYR A 98 -26.22 4.02 -7.23
C TYR A 98 -27.42 3.64 -6.36
N ARG A 99 -28.14 2.58 -6.74
CA ARG A 99 -29.44 2.20 -6.14
C ARG A 99 -29.40 0.99 -5.22
N GLY A 100 -28.21 0.43 -4.94
CA GLY A 100 -28.06 -0.71 -4.04
C GLY A 100 -28.28 -2.09 -4.69
N GLY A 101 -28.33 -2.17 -6.02
CA GLY A 101 -28.45 -3.44 -6.76
C GLY A 101 -27.11 -3.99 -7.25
N ASP A 102 -27.12 -5.19 -7.83
CA ASP A 102 -25.97 -5.73 -8.56
C ASP A 102 -25.59 -4.83 -9.74
N ILE A 103 -24.30 -4.72 -10.02
CA ILE A 103 -23.74 -3.90 -11.09
C ILE A 103 -23.02 -4.80 -12.09
N ALA A 104 -23.45 -4.78 -13.35
CA ALA A 104 -22.75 -5.50 -14.42
C ALA A 104 -21.41 -4.83 -14.75
N LEU A 105 -20.35 -5.62 -14.86
CA LEU A 105 -19.02 -5.15 -15.24
C LEU A 105 -18.77 -5.47 -16.72
N GLY A 106 -18.82 -4.45 -17.57
CA GLY A 106 -18.66 -4.57 -19.02
C GLY A 106 -19.76 -5.42 -19.67
N ILE A 107 -19.39 -6.10 -20.77
CA ILE A 107 -20.27 -7.04 -21.47
C ILE A 107 -19.83 -8.46 -21.10
N GLY A 108 -20.60 -9.12 -20.23
CA GLY A 108 -20.30 -10.48 -19.77
C GLY A 108 -21.10 -10.86 -18.52
N ASP A 109 -20.63 -11.89 -17.83
CA ASP A 109 -21.23 -12.43 -16.60
C ASP A 109 -20.58 -11.87 -15.32
N GLU A 110 -19.65 -10.92 -15.44
CA GLU A 110 -18.95 -10.30 -14.31
C GLU A 110 -19.86 -9.28 -13.61
N VAL A 111 -19.94 -9.38 -12.28
CA VAL A 111 -20.87 -8.59 -11.47
C VAL A 111 -20.21 -8.11 -10.19
N LEU A 112 -20.30 -6.82 -9.92
CA LEU A 112 -20.03 -6.23 -8.61
C LEU A 112 -21.33 -6.25 -7.80
N SER A 113 -21.39 -7.13 -6.79
CA SER A 113 -22.62 -7.42 -6.04
C SER A 113 -22.52 -7.01 -4.56
N PRO A 114 -23.54 -6.34 -3.98
CA PRO A 114 -23.63 -6.07 -2.54
C PRO A 114 -23.70 -7.34 -1.66
N VAL A 115 -24.06 -8.49 -2.24
CA VAL A 115 -24.01 -9.78 -1.51
C VAL A 115 -22.57 -10.20 -1.26
N MET A 116 -21.68 -9.97 -2.23
CA MET A 116 -20.26 -10.28 -2.13
C MET A 116 -19.49 -9.18 -1.40
N PHE A 117 -19.87 -7.91 -1.62
CA PHE A 117 -19.24 -6.73 -1.06
C PHE A 117 -20.25 -5.88 -0.30
N PRO A 118 -20.51 -6.20 0.99
CA PRO A 118 -21.54 -5.52 1.78
C PRO A 118 -21.40 -4.00 1.86
N VAL A 119 -20.17 -3.47 1.71
CA VAL A 119 -19.86 -2.04 1.69
C VAL A 119 -20.68 -1.26 0.64
N LEU A 120 -21.14 -1.91 -0.43
CA LEU A 120 -21.99 -1.27 -1.45
C LEU A 120 -23.31 -0.75 -0.88
N HIS A 121 -23.84 -1.33 0.20
CA HIS A 121 -25.04 -0.80 0.86
C HIS A 121 -24.84 0.62 1.41
N GLU A 122 -23.60 1.00 1.73
CA GLU A 122 -23.23 2.33 2.22
C GLU A 122 -22.98 3.34 1.08
N MET A 123 -23.02 2.87 -0.17
CA MET A 123 -22.75 3.69 -1.36
C MET A 123 -24.02 4.12 -2.09
N ILE A 124 -25.21 3.84 -1.54
CA ILE A 124 -26.48 4.25 -2.15
C ILE A 124 -26.53 5.77 -2.29
N GLY A 125 -26.85 6.22 -3.50
CA GLY A 125 -26.93 7.64 -3.87
C GLY A 125 -25.62 8.24 -4.39
N LYS A 126 -24.48 7.56 -4.22
CA LYS A 126 -23.16 8.02 -4.68
C LYS A 126 -22.94 7.71 -6.16
N THR A 127 -21.92 8.33 -6.74
CA THR A 127 -21.43 8.07 -8.09
C THR A 127 -20.27 7.08 -8.03
N LEU A 128 -20.51 5.86 -8.50
CA LEU A 128 -19.50 4.80 -8.54
C LEU A 128 -18.70 4.86 -9.84
N ILE A 129 -17.40 4.62 -9.74
CA ILE A 129 -16.49 4.42 -10.86
C ILE A 129 -15.89 3.03 -10.71
N MET A 130 -16.08 2.18 -11.70
CA MET A 130 -15.74 0.75 -11.64
C MET A 130 -14.99 0.32 -12.91
N THR A 131 -14.46 -0.90 -12.91
CA THR A 131 -13.86 -1.53 -14.10
C THR A 131 -14.91 -2.01 -15.10
N ASP A 132 -14.48 -2.55 -16.25
CA ASP A 132 -15.31 -3.34 -17.17
C ASP A 132 -15.23 -4.87 -16.91
N GLY A 133 -14.65 -5.28 -15.78
CA GLY A 133 -14.46 -6.68 -15.38
C GLY A 133 -13.22 -7.36 -15.97
N LYS A 134 -12.47 -6.71 -16.88
CA LYS A 134 -11.30 -7.30 -17.56
C LYS A 134 -9.96 -6.78 -17.07
N THR A 135 -9.98 -5.72 -16.28
CA THR A 135 -8.81 -5.03 -15.72
C THR A 135 -9.05 -4.67 -14.27
N LEU A 136 -8.00 -4.28 -13.55
CA LEU A 136 -8.15 -3.47 -12.33
C LEU A 136 -8.48 -2.02 -12.74
N LEU A 137 -8.96 -1.20 -11.80
CA LEU A 137 -9.27 0.21 -12.05
C LEU A 137 -8.01 1.08 -11.95
N GLY A 138 -7.16 0.78 -10.96
CA GLY A 138 -6.03 1.61 -10.58
C GLY A 138 -6.45 2.84 -9.79
N ALA A 139 -7.53 2.73 -9.00
CA ALA A 139 -7.82 3.70 -7.95
C ALA A 139 -6.67 3.73 -6.95
N ASP A 140 -6.18 2.55 -6.57
CA ASP A 140 -4.89 2.32 -5.93
C ASP A 140 -3.74 2.46 -6.97
N ASP A 141 -2.94 3.53 -6.99
CA ASP A 141 -3.07 4.78 -6.19
C ASP A 141 -3.18 6.04 -7.08
N LYS A 142 -3.79 5.89 -8.25
CA LYS A 142 -4.00 7.04 -9.15
C LYS A 142 -5.10 7.97 -8.64
N ALA A 143 -5.96 7.50 -7.73
CA ALA A 143 -6.91 8.33 -7.01
C ALA A 143 -6.16 9.32 -6.10
N GLY A 144 -5.24 8.83 -5.26
CA GLY A 144 -4.40 9.67 -4.41
C GLY A 144 -3.61 10.71 -5.19
N ILE A 145 -3.01 10.33 -6.33
CA ILE A 145 -2.33 11.30 -7.23
C ILE A 145 -3.30 12.39 -7.70
N ALA A 146 -4.50 12.02 -8.17
CA ALA A 146 -5.50 12.96 -8.65
C ALA A 146 -6.00 13.89 -7.53
N GLU A 147 -6.18 13.35 -6.32
CA GLU A 147 -6.62 14.06 -5.13
C GLU A 147 -5.58 15.06 -4.65
N ILE A 148 -4.31 14.65 -4.53
CA ILE A 148 -3.19 15.51 -4.14
C ILE A 148 -3.10 16.70 -5.10
N ILE A 149 -3.03 16.46 -6.42
CA ILE A 149 -2.86 17.55 -7.38
C ILE A 149 -4.09 18.47 -7.37
N THR A 150 -5.29 17.90 -7.28
CA THR A 150 -6.53 18.70 -7.22
C THR A 150 -6.58 19.57 -5.97
N ALA A 151 -6.25 19.02 -4.80
CA ALA A 151 -6.23 19.74 -3.53
C ALA A 151 -5.28 20.95 -3.60
N LEU A 152 -4.07 20.75 -4.11
CA LEU A 152 -3.07 21.82 -4.18
C LEU A 152 -3.44 22.91 -5.19
N VAL A 153 -4.02 22.55 -6.33
CA VAL A 153 -4.57 23.53 -7.30
C VAL A 153 -5.73 24.31 -6.68
N ARG A 154 -6.61 23.66 -5.91
CA ARG A 154 -7.71 24.34 -5.20
C ARG A 154 -7.20 25.25 -4.09
N LEU A 155 -6.20 24.84 -3.30
CA LEU A 155 -5.55 25.69 -2.28
C LEU A 155 -5.03 26.99 -2.90
N GLN A 156 -4.30 26.89 -4.01
CA GLN A 156 -3.80 28.06 -4.74
C GLN A 156 -4.94 28.94 -5.27
N GLY A 157 -5.93 28.33 -5.93
CA GLY A 157 -7.04 29.06 -6.57
C GLY A 157 -7.99 29.74 -5.59
N GLN A 158 -8.15 29.18 -4.39
CA GLN A 158 -9.00 29.72 -3.32
C GLN A 158 -8.24 30.61 -2.32
N ASN A 159 -6.91 30.68 -2.44
CA ASN A 159 -6.03 31.43 -1.54
C ASN A 159 -6.20 31.04 -0.06
N VAL A 160 -6.35 29.73 0.20
CA VAL A 160 -6.42 29.15 1.55
C VAL A 160 -5.01 29.21 2.17
N PRO A 161 -4.84 29.63 3.43
CA PRO A 161 -3.50 29.77 4.03
C PRO A 161 -2.81 28.41 4.19
N HIS A 162 -1.60 28.27 3.67
CA HIS A 162 -0.80 27.06 3.78
C HIS A 162 0.71 27.37 3.81
N GLY A 163 1.48 26.49 4.44
CA GLY A 163 2.95 26.50 4.37
C GLY A 163 3.49 25.93 3.06
N LYS A 164 4.79 25.63 3.02
CA LYS A 164 5.39 24.83 1.95
C LYS A 164 4.81 23.42 1.98
N ILE A 165 4.33 22.92 0.85
CA ILE A 165 3.83 21.55 0.71
C ILE A 165 4.69 20.82 -0.30
N CYS A 166 5.26 19.69 0.09
CA CYS A 166 6.05 18.82 -0.76
C CYS A 166 5.18 17.67 -1.26
N ILE A 167 5.37 17.25 -2.51
CA ILE A 167 4.68 16.08 -3.05
C ILE A 167 5.68 15.11 -3.67
N ALA A 168 5.42 13.82 -3.51
CA ALA A 168 6.20 12.77 -4.14
C ALA A 168 5.28 11.71 -4.77
N PHE A 169 5.64 11.27 -5.98
CA PHE A 169 5.02 10.13 -6.64
C PHE A 169 6.07 9.04 -6.85
N THR A 170 5.90 7.91 -6.16
CA THR A 170 6.89 6.83 -6.06
C THR A 170 6.62 5.71 -7.06
N PRO A 171 7.66 5.04 -7.59
CA PRO A 171 7.51 3.85 -8.41
C PRO A 171 7.68 2.56 -7.60
N ASP A 172 7.01 1.48 -8.00
CA ASP A 172 7.21 0.13 -7.47
C ASP A 172 6.79 -0.03 -5.99
N GLU A 173 5.76 0.66 -5.54
CA GLU A 173 5.15 0.47 -4.21
C GLU A 173 4.64 -0.97 -4.07
N GLU A 174 3.92 -1.45 -5.07
CA GLU A 174 3.21 -2.75 -5.09
C GLU A 174 4.16 -3.96 -5.01
N ILE A 175 5.46 -3.72 -5.17
CA ILE A 175 6.52 -4.72 -5.04
C ILE A 175 7.54 -4.38 -3.94
N GLY A 176 7.17 -3.46 -3.05
CA GLY A 176 7.86 -3.09 -1.82
C GLY A 176 9.07 -2.17 -1.99
N ARG A 177 9.17 -1.42 -3.09
CA ARG A 177 10.34 -0.60 -3.43
C ARG A 177 10.08 0.91 -3.49
N GLY A 178 8.82 1.35 -3.38
CA GLY A 178 8.41 2.75 -3.52
C GLY A 178 9.23 3.76 -2.71
N ALA A 179 9.33 3.52 -1.40
CA ALA A 179 10.00 4.45 -0.51
C ALA A 179 11.52 4.51 -0.71
N GLN A 180 12.16 3.49 -1.28
CA GLN A 180 13.63 3.32 -1.24
C GLN A 180 14.40 4.48 -1.89
N HIS A 181 13.81 5.13 -2.89
CA HIS A 181 14.49 6.12 -3.73
C HIS A 181 14.06 7.57 -3.50
N ILE A 182 13.17 7.84 -2.53
CA ILE A 182 12.89 9.22 -2.11
C ILE A 182 14.12 9.77 -1.38
N ASP A 183 14.73 10.85 -1.87
CA ASP A 183 15.73 11.60 -1.11
C ASP A 183 15.03 12.51 -0.08
N LEU A 184 15.06 12.09 1.19
CA LEU A 184 14.41 12.84 2.28
C LEU A 184 15.03 14.21 2.52
N LYS A 185 16.30 14.43 2.16
CA LYS A 185 16.95 15.73 2.31
C LYS A 185 16.44 16.71 1.26
N GLU A 186 16.24 16.26 0.02
CA GLU A 186 15.67 17.07 -1.05
C GLU A 186 14.16 17.26 -0.87
N PHE A 187 13.45 16.23 -0.40
CA PHE A 187 12.02 16.29 -0.11
C PHE A 187 11.72 17.32 0.99
N ASP A 188 12.57 17.42 2.02
CA ASP A 188 12.57 18.52 3.00
C ASP A 188 11.18 18.80 3.61
N ALA A 189 10.49 17.73 4.02
CA ALA A 189 9.26 17.76 4.80
C ALA A 189 9.52 17.28 6.23
N LYS A 190 8.78 17.82 7.20
CA LYS A 190 8.88 17.44 8.62
C LYS A 190 8.11 16.16 8.94
N TRP A 191 7.00 15.97 8.24
CA TRP A 191 6.19 14.75 8.21
C TRP A 191 5.45 14.72 6.87
N ALA A 192 4.83 13.59 6.54
CA ALA A 192 4.04 13.45 5.34
C ALA A 192 2.78 12.61 5.60
N TYR A 193 1.94 12.46 4.58
CA TYR A 193 0.85 11.50 4.55
C TYR A 193 0.93 10.74 3.23
N THR A 194 0.85 9.41 3.25
CA THR A 194 0.47 8.68 2.04
C THR A 194 -1.02 8.88 1.83
N VAL A 195 -1.45 9.14 0.60
CA VAL A 195 -2.86 9.22 0.22
C VAL A 195 -3.18 7.94 -0.55
N ASP A 196 -3.15 6.82 0.18
CA ASP A 196 -3.12 5.46 -0.36
C ASP A 196 -3.99 4.52 0.52
N GLY A 197 -4.97 5.10 1.20
CA GLY A 197 -5.93 4.36 2.02
C GLY A 197 -7.16 3.93 1.22
N GLY A 198 -8.04 3.15 1.84
CA GLY A 198 -9.28 2.68 1.23
C GLY A 198 -10.44 3.66 1.41
N GLY A 199 -11.46 3.24 2.16
CA GLY A 199 -12.73 3.93 2.31
C GLY A 199 -12.67 5.25 3.08
N VAL A 200 -13.70 6.08 2.88
CA VAL A 200 -13.77 7.42 3.46
C VAL A 200 -13.66 7.38 4.98
N GLY A 201 -12.75 8.21 5.52
CA GLY A 201 -12.49 8.32 6.95
C GLY A 201 -11.34 7.45 7.45
N GLU A 202 -10.84 6.50 6.65
CA GLU A 202 -9.71 5.66 7.06
C GLU A 202 -8.45 6.51 7.32
N LEU A 203 -7.86 6.28 8.49
CA LEU A 203 -6.60 6.86 8.95
C LEU A 203 -5.76 5.76 9.58
N GLU A 204 -4.59 5.52 9.01
CA GLU A 204 -3.80 4.34 9.35
C GLU A 204 -2.38 4.77 9.75
N PHE A 205 -1.97 4.37 10.95
CA PHE A 205 -0.64 4.67 11.48
C PHE A 205 -0.01 3.44 12.16
N GLU A 206 -0.54 2.26 11.85
CA GLU A 206 -0.06 0.97 12.32
C GLU A 206 -0.04 -0.01 11.15
N ASN A 207 1.03 -0.78 11.00
CA ASN A 207 1.14 -1.80 9.95
C ASN A 207 1.81 -3.06 10.51
N PHE A 208 1.78 -4.17 9.77
CA PHE A 208 2.48 -5.38 10.21
C PHE A 208 3.99 -5.17 10.30
N ASN A 209 4.64 -5.86 11.23
CA ASN A 209 6.02 -6.29 11.04
C ASN A 209 6.03 -7.51 10.11
N ALA A 210 6.97 -7.55 9.18
CA ALA A 210 7.01 -8.53 8.11
C ALA A 210 8.37 -9.19 7.96
N ALA A 211 8.38 -10.51 7.81
CA ALA A 211 9.53 -11.28 7.39
C ALA A 211 9.15 -12.28 6.30
N ASN A 212 10.10 -12.58 5.42
CA ASN A 212 10.06 -13.70 4.50
C ASN A 212 10.85 -14.86 5.10
N VAL A 213 10.34 -16.08 4.92
CA VAL A 213 11.04 -17.30 5.33
C VAL A 213 11.13 -18.24 4.15
N SER A 214 12.35 -18.53 3.71
CA SER A 214 12.61 -19.56 2.71
C SER A 214 13.16 -20.81 3.41
N ILE A 215 12.51 -21.95 3.21
CA ILE A 215 12.91 -23.24 3.77
C ILE A 215 13.30 -24.15 2.61
N LYS A 216 14.58 -24.49 2.54
CA LYS A 216 15.13 -25.45 1.59
C LYS A 216 15.38 -26.77 2.29
N ILE A 217 14.84 -27.84 1.73
CA ILE A 217 14.88 -29.17 2.29
C ILE A 217 15.61 -30.08 1.31
N VAL A 218 16.66 -30.75 1.78
CA VAL A 218 17.40 -31.76 1.02
C VAL A 218 17.12 -33.13 1.64
N GLY A 219 16.50 -34.00 0.85
CA GLY A 219 16.21 -35.39 1.17
C GLY A 219 17.21 -36.35 0.51
N ASN A 220 16.76 -37.58 0.27
CA ASN A 220 17.49 -38.63 -0.41
C ASN A 220 16.53 -39.52 -1.21
N ASN A 221 16.65 -39.51 -2.53
CA ASN A 221 15.77 -40.27 -3.42
C ASN A 221 16.38 -41.62 -3.80
N THR A 222 15.53 -42.63 -3.97
CA THR A 222 15.89 -43.96 -4.49
C THR A 222 14.67 -44.65 -5.06
N HIS A 223 14.85 -45.77 -5.76
CA HIS A 223 13.72 -46.53 -6.29
C HIS A 223 12.75 -46.94 -5.15
N PRO A 224 11.44 -46.62 -5.23
CA PRO A 224 10.50 -46.85 -4.12
C PRO A 224 10.48 -48.29 -3.59
N GLY A 225 10.65 -49.29 -4.48
CA GLY A 225 10.73 -50.70 -4.10
C GLY A 225 11.94 -51.11 -3.24
N LYS A 226 12.95 -50.24 -3.09
CA LYS A 226 14.15 -50.46 -2.25
C LYS A 226 14.39 -49.32 -1.25
N ALA A 227 13.35 -48.55 -0.91
CA ALA A 227 13.46 -47.31 -0.16
C ALA A 227 13.65 -47.48 1.37
N LYS A 228 13.33 -48.65 1.93
CA LYS A 228 13.31 -48.88 3.38
C LYS A 228 14.66 -48.56 4.03
N GLY A 229 14.67 -47.60 4.96
CA GLY A 229 15.87 -47.17 5.70
C GLY A 229 16.87 -46.34 4.89
N VAL A 230 16.57 -46.01 3.64
CA VAL A 230 17.46 -45.25 2.74
C VAL A 230 16.81 -43.96 2.29
N MET A 231 15.56 -44.00 1.81
CA MET A 231 14.87 -42.82 1.30
C MET A 231 14.56 -41.82 2.41
N VAL A 232 14.85 -40.54 2.15
CA VAL A 232 14.39 -39.40 2.95
C VAL A 232 13.57 -38.52 2.03
N ASN A 233 12.26 -38.50 2.19
CA ASN A 233 11.39 -37.76 1.28
C ASN A 233 11.27 -36.28 1.72
N ALA A 234 11.86 -35.38 0.94
CA ALA A 234 11.85 -33.94 1.23
C ALA A 234 10.42 -33.35 1.30
N LEU A 235 9.49 -33.80 0.45
CA LEU A 235 8.08 -33.39 0.54
C LEU A 235 7.40 -33.87 1.84
N GLY A 236 7.80 -35.04 2.35
CA GLY A 236 7.32 -35.54 3.64
C GLY A 236 7.79 -34.67 4.81
N LEU A 237 9.04 -34.18 4.76
CA LEU A 237 9.55 -33.22 5.73
C LEU A 237 8.85 -31.86 5.62
N ALA A 238 8.63 -31.37 4.39
CA ALA A 238 7.88 -30.13 4.15
C ALA A 238 6.47 -30.17 4.77
N ASN A 239 5.76 -31.27 4.56
CA ASN A 239 4.42 -31.47 5.14
C ASN A 239 4.46 -31.51 6.68
N ARG A 240 5.48 -32.14 7.28
CA ARG A 240 5.66 -32.17 8.74
C ARG A 240 5.90 -30.76 9.31
N ILE A 241 6.69 -29.92 8.62
CA ILE A 241 6.89 -28.53 9.02
C ILE A 241 5.56 -27.77 8.98
N HIS A 242 4.84 -27.82 7.86
CA HIS A 242 3.56 -27.11 7.71
C HIS A 242 2.52 -27.56 8.74
N SER A 243 2.43 -28.87 8.99
CA SER A 243 1.47 -29.45 9.94
C SER A 243 1.76 -29.09 11.40
N MET A 244 2.95 -28.56 11.71
CA MET A 244 3.32 -28.13 13.06
C MET A 244 3.09 -26.65 13.33
N LEU A 245 2.78 -25.86 12.29
CA LEU A 245 2.37 -24.47 12.45
C LEU A 245 0.91 -24.39 12.93
N PRO A 246 0.50 -23.32 13.65
CA PRO A 246 -0.87 -23.16 14.10
C PRO A 246 -1.84 -23.04 12.92
N VAL A 247 -2.86 -23.90 12.88
CA VAL A 247 -3.81 -24.01 11.76
C VAL A 247 -4.83 -22.86 11.71
N ASP A 248 -4.93 -22.08 12.77
CA ASP A 248 -5.86 -20.95 12.89
C ASP A 248 -5.14 -19.60 12.75
N GLU A 249 -3.80 -19.58 12.74
CA GLU A 249 -3.01 -18.36 12.54
C GLU A 249 -2.59 -18.21 11.07
N THR A 250 -3.59 -18.16 10.18
CA THR A 250 -3.43 -18.02 8.72
C THR A 250 -4.23 -16.82 8.20
N PRO A 251 -3.87 -16.23 7.04
CA PRO A 251 -4.57 -15.06 6.50
C PRO A 251 -6.07 -15.25 6.35
N GLU A 252 -6.50 -16.44 5.90
CA GLU A 252 -7.91 -16.77 5.66
C GLU A 252 -8.75 -16.96 6.95
N LYS A 253 -8.12 -16.87 8.12
CA LYS A 253 -8.75 -17.06 9.43
C LYS A 253 -8.44 -15.94 10.43
N THR A 254 -7.72 -14.89 10.03
CA THR A 254 -7.27 -13.82 10.93
C THR A 254 -7.74 -12.46 10.44
N GLU A 255 -8.12 -11.59 11.39
CA GLU A 255 -8.59 -10.23 11.11
C GLU A 255 -7.99 -9.20 12.09
N GLY A 256 -8.24 -7.91 11.84
CA GLY A 256 -7.81 -6.82 12.73
C GLY A 256 -6.30 -6.87 13.07
N TYR A 257 -5.97 -7.08 14.34
CA TYR A 257 -4.60 -7.11 14.85
C TYR A 257 -3.97 -8.51 14.93
N GLU A 258 -4.65 -9.55 14.46
CA GLU A 258 -4.13 -10.92 14.54
C GLU A 258 -3.03 -11.17 13.49
N GLY A 259 -1.84 -11.57 13.96
CA GLY A 259 -0.73 -11.99 13.09
C GLY A 259 -0.89 -13.43 12.57
N PHE A 260 -0.09 -13.79 11.57
CA PHE A 260 -0.20 -15.10 10.90
C PHE A 260 1.14 -15.63 10.35
N TYR A 261 1.11 -16.91 9.99
CA TYR A 261 2.04 -17.53 9.04
C TYR A 261 1.31 -17.84 7.76
N HIS A 262 1.94 -17.62 6.61
CA HIS A 262 1.32 -17.94 5.33
C HIS A 262 2.31 -18.61 4.39
N LEU A 263 1.99 -19.82 3.94
CA LEU A 263 2.74 -20.56 2.93
C LEU A 263 2.36 -20.02 1.54
N THR A 264 3.20 -19.16 0.95
CA THR A 264 2.91 -18.53 -0.35
C THR A 264 3.21 -19.46 -1.52
N SER A 265 4.20 -20.35 -1.37
CA SER A 265 4.50 -21.35 -2.39
C SER A 265 5.25 -22.55 -1.82
N ILE A 266 5.03 -23.71 -2.45
CA ILE A 266 5.77 -24.93 -2.20
C ILE A 266 6.06 -25.62 -3.53
N LYS A 267 7.30 -26.05 -3.74
CA LYS A 267 7.72 -26.84 -4.90
C LYS A 267 8.71 -27.90 -4.47
N GLY A 268 8.69 -29.07 -5.10
CA GLY A 268 9.67 -30.10 -4.77
C GLY A 268 9.36 -31.48 -5.29
N ASN A 269 10.23 -32.41 -4.92
CA ASN A 269 10.14 -33.85 -5.14
C ASN A 269 10.82 -34.58 -3.96
N VAL A 270 11.07 -35.88 -4.08
CA VAL A 270 11.69 -36.68 -3.00
C VAL A 270 13.09 -36.18 -2.63
N GLU A 271 13.87 -35.72 -3.61
CA GLU A 271 15.25 -35.28 -3.40
C GLU A 271 15.33 -33.89 -2.77
N LYS A 272 14.52 -32.93 -3.23
CA LYS A 272 14.57 -31.54 -2.77
C LYS A 272 13.19 -30.91 -2.74
N ALA A 273 12.94 -30.07 -1.73
CA ALA A 273 11.76 -29.23 -1.64
C ALA A 273 12.13 -27.81 -1.18
N GLU A 274 11.33 -26.84 -1.58
CA GLU A 274 11.46 -25.44 -1.19
C GLU A 274 10.07 -24.94 -0.77
N MET A 275 10.00 -24.27 0.37
CA MET A 275 8.80 -23.64 0.90
C MET A 275 9.09 -22.16 1.11
N ASN A 276 8.22 -21.29 0.65
CA ASN A 276 8.29 -19.86 0.93
C ASN A 276 7.12 -19.47 1.80
N TYR A 277 7.44 -18.89 2.96
CA TYR A 277 6.47 -18.35 3.89
C TYR A 277 6.64 -16.85 4.03
N ILE A 278 5.56 -16.21 4.46
CA ILE A 278 5.59 -14.87 5.04
C ILE A 278 5.09 -14.94 6.49
N ILE A 279 5.72 -14.16 7.36
CA ILE A 279 5.32 -13.96 8.75
C ILE A 279 4.86 -12.51 8.90
N ARG A 280 3.71 -12.32 9.55
CA ARG A 280 3.13 -11.00 9.81
C ARG A 280 2.65 -10.92 11.25
N ASP A 281 2.98 -9.82 11.94
CA ASP A 281 2.43 -9.52 13.27
C ASP A 281 2.59 -8.04 13.63
N PHE A 282 1.60 -7.43 14.28
CA PHE A 282 1.69 -6.02 14.70
C PHE A 282 2.61 -5.82 15.90
N ASP A 283 2.60 -6.77 16.83
CA ASP A 283 3.45 -6.73 18.02
C ASP A 283 4.84 -7.29 17.70
N PHE A 284 5.86 -6.53 18.03
CA PHE A 284 7.24 -6.91 17.73
C PHE A 284 7.69 -8.15 18.52
N ALA A 285 7.22 -8.33 19.76
CA ALA A 285 7.60 -9.49 20.55
C ALA A 285 6.93 -10.77 20.02
N SER A 286 5.65 -10.69 19.64
CA SER A 286 4.92 -11.76 18.96
C SER A 286 5.54 -12.10 17.60
N PHE A 287 5.90 -11.10 16.80
CA PHE A 287 6.63 -11.27 15.54
C PHE A 287 7.93 -12.07 15.72
N GLU A 288 8.75 -11.70 16.70
CA GLU A 288 9.99 -12.42 17.04
C GLU A 288 9.72 -13.83 17.57
N ALA A 289 8.65 -14.02 18.36
CA ALA A 289 8.23 -15.34 18.81
C ALA A 289 7.82 -16.24 17.63
N ARG A 290 7.16 -15.69 16.60
CA ARG A 290 6.81 -16.43 15.39
C ARG A 290 8.02 -16.91 14.62
N LYS A 291 9.04 -16.06 14.44
CA LYS A 291 10.32 -16.44 13.83
C LYS A 291 10.99 -17.57 14.60
N LYS A 292 11.05 -17.45 15.94
CA LYS A 292 11.62 -18.51 16.79
C LYS A 292 10.82 -19.82 16.70
N ASN A 293 9.51 -19.75 16.57
CA ASN A 293 8.67 -20.94 16.46
C ASN A 293 8.94 -21.71 15.16
N ILE A 294 9.01 -21.02 14.00
CA ILE A 294 9.29 -21.71 12.73
C ILE A 294 10.70 -22.31 12.69
N ILE A 295 11.70 -21.63 13.28
CA ILE A 295 13.06 -22.18 13.48
C ILE A 295 13.00 -23.46 14.31
N ARG A 296 12.35 -23.41 15.48
CA ARG A 296 12.21 -24.57 16.37
C ARG A 296 11.51 -25.75 15.70
N ILE A 297 10.49 -25.48 14.87
CA ILE A 297 9.80 -26.52 14.10
C ILE A 297 10.75 -27.16 13.07
N ALA A 298 11.51 -26.34 12.33
CA ALA A 298 12.48 -26.83 11.36
C ALA A 298 13.55 -27.70 12.02
N GLU A 299 14.11 -27.26 13.15
CA GLU A 299 15.07 -28.03 13.95
C GLU A 299 14.49 -29.38 14.41
N LYS A 300 13.26 -29.37 14.95
CA LYS A 300 12.58 -30.59 15.41
C LYS A 300 12.27 -31.56 14.28
N VAL A 301 11.92 -31.08 13.09
CA VAL A 301 11.66 -31.95 11.93
C VAL A 301 12.97 -32.52 11.37
N GLY A 302 14.06 -31.76 11.46
CA GLY A 302 15.40 -32.15 11.02
C GLY A 302 16.16 -33.07 11.99
N GLU A 303 15.68 -33.21 13.22
CA GLU A 303 16.30 -34.06 14.24
C GLU A 303 16.42 -35.52 13.76
N GLY A 304 17.61 -36.09 13.86
CA GLY A 304 17.89 -37.47 13.48
C GLY A 304 18.03 -37.74 11.98
N LEU A 305 18.01 -36.70 11.13
CA LEU A 305 18.33 -36.87 9.71
C LEU A 305 19.80 -37.29 9.51
N HIS A 306 20.02 -38.11 8.47
CA HIS A 306 21.37 -38.44 8.04
C HIS A 306 22.11 -37.15 7.60
N PRO A 307 23.43 -37.00 7.83
CA PRO A 307 24.17 -35.75 7.56
C PRO A 307 24.07 -35.17 6.13
N ASN A 308 23.70 -35.99 5.15
CA ASN A 308 23.49 -35.56 3.76
C ASN A 308 22.09 -35.01 3.49
N CYS A 309 21.19 -35.08 4.47
CA CYS A 309 19.83 -34.57 4.41
C CYS A 309 19.68 -33.48 5.47
N TYR A 310 19.18 -32.32 5.08
CA TYR A 310 19.13 -31.16 5.96
C TYR A 310 17.96 -30.24 5.62
N ILE A 311 17.62 -29.37 6.57
CA ILE A 311 16.67 -28.29 6.42
C ILE A 311 17.45 -27.00 6.66
N GLU A 312 17.46 -26.14 5.65
CA GLU A 312 18.12 -24.84 5.64
C GLU A 312 17.02 -23.78 5.63
N LEU A 313 17.06 -22.84 6.58
CA LEU A 313 16.06 -21.80 6.74
C LEU A 313 16.74 -20.44 6.61
N THR A 314 16.23 -19.61 5.71
CA THR A 314 16.63 -18.21 5.52
C THR A 314 15.49 -17.31 5.97
N LEU A 315 15.80 -16.33 6.81
CA LEU A 315 14.86 -15.35 7.37
C LEU A 315 15.33 -13.95 6.98
N ASP A 316 14.48 -13.20 6.29
CA ASP A 316 14.76 -11.85 5.86
C ASP A 316 13.62 -10.91 6.29
N ASP A 317 13.93 -9.98 7.19
CA ASP A 317 12.99 -8.94 7.61
C ASP A 317 12.73 -7.99 6.44
N SER A 318 11.46 -7.69 6.20
CA SER A 318 11.01 -6.87 5.06
C SER A 318 10.70 -5.43 5.48
N TYR A 319 9.83 -5.25 6.48
CA TYR A 319 9.45 -3.96 7.03
C TYR A 319 8.92 -4.13 8.46
N TYR A 320 8.77 -3.02 9.18
CA TYR A 320 8.35 -2.97 10.57
C TYR A 320 7.12 -2.06 10.75
N ASN A 321 6.45 -2.20 11.89
CA ASN A 321 5.30 -1.39 12.26
C ASN A 321 5.70 0.08 12.55
N MET A 322 5.10 1.02 11.83
CA MET A 322 5.37 2.45 11.90
C MET A 322 4.85 3.13 13.16
N HIS A 323 3.96 2.48 13.93
CA HIS A 323 3.29 3.09 15.08
C HIS A 323 4.25 3.83 16.03
N LYS A 324 5.36 3.19 16.40
CA LYS A 324 6.34 3.80 17.31
C LYS A 324 7.06 5.01 16.72
N GLU A 325 7.25 5.04 15.41
CA GLU A 325 7.91 6.15 14.71
C GLU A 325 6.95 7.33 14.53
N VAL A 326 5.70 7.06 14.14
CA VAL A 326 4.65 8.08 13.99
C VAL A 326 4.29 8.71 15.35
N MET A 327 4.13 7.90 16.40
CA MET A 327 3.71 8.38 17.73
C MET A 327 4.78 9.19 18.49
N LYS A 328 6.01 9.29 17.96
CA LYS A 328 6.97 10.32 18.42
C LYS A 328 6.47 11.75 18.11
N TYR A 329 5.56 11.88 17.15
CA TYR A 329 4.99 13.13 16.66
C TYR A 329 3.46 13.05 16.62
N PRO A 330 2.78 12.97 17.79
CA PRO A 330 1.34 12.72 17.85
C PRO A 330 0.51 13.76 17.10
N HIS A 331 1.00 15.01 16.98
CA HIS A 331 0.35 16.07 16.23
C HIS A 331 0.09 15.72 14.75
N VAL A 332 0.88 14.82 14.15
CA VAL A 332 0.68 14.37 12.76
C VAL A 332 -0.66 13.64 12.64
N VAL A 333 -0.92 12.68 13.53
CA VAL A 333 -2.18 11.94 13.57
C VAL A 333 -3.34 12.86 13.98
N GLU A 334 -3.14 13.73 14.97
CA GLU A 334 -4.20 14.63 15.44
C GLU A 334 -4.59 15.69 14.41
N LEU A 335 -3.66 16.17 13.57
CA LEU A 335 -3.96 17.06 12.45
C LEU A 335 -4.86 16.38 11.42
N ALA A 336 -4.55 15.13 11.03
CA ALA A 336 -5.37 14.37 10.10
C ALA A 336 -6.78 14.09 10.66
N LYS A 337 -6.87 13.67 11.93
CA LYS A 337 -8.17 13.48 12.60
C LYS A 337 -8.98 14.75 12.63
N GLN A 338 -8.39 15.88 13.04
CA GLN A 338 -9.10 17.15 13.10
C GLN A 338 -9.55 17.60 11.70
N ALA A 339 -8.73 17.40 10.68
CA ALA A 339 -9.09 17.71 9.30
C ALA A 339 -10.31 16.90 8.82
N MET A 340 -10.36 15.60 9.12
CA MET A 340 -11.52 14.77 8.82
C MET A 340 -12.78 15.27 9.54
N ILE A 341 -12.68 15.55 10.84
CA ILE A 341 -13.80 16.07 11.64
C ILE A 341 -14.32 17.40 11.10
N ASP A 342 -13.42 18.32 10.73
CA ASP A 342 -13.77 19.62 10.14
C ASP A 342 -14.46 19.49 8.77
N CYS A 343 -14.23 18.37 8.08
CA CYS A 343 -14.88 18.00 6.82
C CYS A 343 -16.13 17.13 7.02
N GLU A 344 -16.64 17.00 8.25
CA GLU A 344 -17.80 16.16 8.61
C GLU A 344 -17.59 14.66 8.31
N ILE A 345 -16.34 14.20 8.43
CA ILE A 345 -15.94 12.81 8.24
C ILE A 345 -15.52 12.22 9.58
N GLU A 346 -16.11 11.08 9.96
CA GLU A 346 -15.70 10.35 11.16
C GLU A 346 -14.37 9.62 10.91
N PRO A 347 -13.30 9.88 11.68
CA PRO A 347 -12.03 9.18 11.51
C PRO A 347 -12.16 7.71 11.92
N ILE A 348 -11.82 6.81 11.01
CA ILE A 348 -11.80 5.36 11.19
C ILE A 348 -10.34 4.93 11.36
N ILE A 349 -9.92 4.73 12.60
CA ILE A 349 -8.57 4.23 12.88
C ILE A 349 -8.55 2.72 12.68
N GLN A 350 -7.81 2.27 11.67
CA GLN A 350 -7.66 0.85 11.38
C GLN A 350 -6.20 0.47 11.14
N PRO A 351 -5.83 -0.78 11.45
CA PRO A 351 -4.49 -1.26 11.22
C PRO A 351 -4.31 -1.74 9.76
N ILE A 352 -3.16 -1.41 9.16
CA ILE A 352 -2.78 -1.91 7.84
C ILE A 352 -2.32 -3.36 7.99
N ARG A 353 -3.09 -4.32 7.46
CA ARG A 353 -2.73 -5.75 7.41
C ARG A 353 -1.71 -6.05 6.29
N GLY A 354 -0.72 -5.18 6.15
CA GLY A 354 0.33 -5.19 5.14
C GLY A 354 1.48 -4.27 5.52
N GLY A 355 2.13 -3.68 4.52
CA GLY A 355 3.09 -2.60 4.69
C GLY A 355 2.82 -1.53 3.65
N THR A 356 3.24 -0.31 3.93
CA THR A 356 3.13 0.83 3.00
C THR A 356 4.47 1.54 2.89
N ASP A 357 4.63 2.34 1.84
CA ASP A 357 5.73 3.29 1.73
C ASP A 357 5.84 4.19 2.98
N GLY A 358 4.71 4.62 3.54
CA GLY A 358 4.65 5.42 4.76
C GLY A 358 5.36 4.77 5.95
N ALA A 359 5.28 3.45 6.08
CA ALA A 359 5.99 2.73 7.13
C ALA A 359 7.51 2.77 6.94
N GLN A 360 8.00 2.50 5.73
CA GLN A 360 9.43 2.58 5.42
C GLN A 360 9.99 3.99 5.60
N LEU A 361 9.22 5.01 5.19
CA LEU A 361 9.58 6.43 5.35
C LEU A 361 9.65 6.83 6.83
N SER A 362 8.72 6.35 7.65
CA SER A 362 8.71 6.60 9.09
C SER A 362 9.99 6.13 9.77
N PHE A 363 10.49 4.94 9.43
CA PHE A 363 11.79 4.44 9.93
C PHE A 363 13.00 5.20 9.41
N ARG A 364 12.87 5.90 8.27
CA ARG A 364 13.93 6.75 7.69
C ARG A 364 13.92 8.18 8.22
N GLY A 365 13.00 8.49 9.15
CA GLY A 365 12.92 9.79 9.82
C GLY A 365 11.86 10.74 9.26
N LEU A 366 10.93 10.26 8.42
CA LEU A 366 9.78 11.02 7.94
C LEU A 366 8.48 10.33 8.41
N PRO A 367 7.90 10.73 9.56
CA PRO A 367 6.63 10.20 10.03
C PRO A 367 5.56 10.34 8.95
N CYS A 368 4.94 9.23 8.55
CA CYS A 368 4.09 9.20 7.37
C CYS A 368 2.92 8.21 7.54
N PRO A 369 1.85 8.59 8.26
CA PRO A 369 0.61 7.81 8.28
C PRO A 369 -0.10 7.84 6.92
N ASN A 370 -1.07 6.95 6.75
CA ASN A 370 -1.88 6.82 5.54
C ASN A 370 -3.26 7.46 5.73
N ILE A 371 -3.77 8.13 4.70
CA ILE A 371 -5.13 8.67 4.65
C ILE A 371 -5.89 8.07 3.46
N PHE A 372 -7.21 7.97 3.61
CA PHE A 372 -8.11 7.40 2.60
C PHE A 372 -8.08 8.09 1.22
N THR A 373 -8.44 7.33 0.19
CA THR A 373 -8.73 7.79 -1.19
C THR A 373 -10.23 7.71 -1.52
N GLY A 374 -10.98 6.86 -0.81
CA GLY A 374 -12.36 6.51 -1.11
C GLY A 374 -12.52 5.31 -2.04
N GLY A 375 -11.42 4.63 -2.38
CA GLY A 375 -11.39 3.41 -3.17
C GLY A 375 -11.62 2.13 -2.36
N TYR A 376 -12.04 1.06 -3.05
CA TYR A 376 -12.36 -0.23 -2.46
C TYR A 376 -11.97 -1.37 -3.40
N ASN A 377 -11.83 -2.59 -2.84
CA ASN A 377 -11.58 -3.82 -3.58
C ASN A 377 -10.34 -3.76 -4.50
N PHE A 378 -9.27 -3.11 -4.02
CA PHE A 378 -8.01 -2.96 -4.73
C PHE A 378 -7.46 -4.29 -5.26
N HIS A 379 -6.59 -4.19 -6.28
CA HIS A 379 -5.86 -5.31 -6.89
C HIS A 379 -6.77 -6.33 -7.62
N SER A 380 -8.01 -5.95 -7.92
CA SER A 380 -9.00 -6.87 -8.47
C SER A 380 -9.84 -6.25 -9.58
N LYS A 381 -10.51 -7.09 -10.37
CA LYS A 381 -11.52 -6.64 -11.32
C LYS A 381 -12.76 -6.02 -10.67
N HIS A 382 -12.97 -6.22 -9.37
CA HIS A 382 -14.08 -5.64 -8.62
C HIS A 382 -13.71 -4.32 -7.95
N GLU A 383 -12.51 -3.78 -8.25
CA GLU A 383 -12.06 -2.49 -7.77
C GLU A 383 -13.02 -1.38 -8.21
N PHE A 384 -13.38 -0.52 -7.25
CA PHE A 384 -14.24 0.63 -7.51
C PHE A 384 -13.92 1.77 -6.55
N ILE A 385 -14.32 2.98 -6.93
CA ILE A 385 -14.17 4.21 -6.14
C ILE A 385 -15.44 5.04 -6.25
N THR A 386 -15.66 5.93 -5.28
CA THR A 386 -16.78 6.90 -5.35
C THR A 386 -16.24 8.30 -5.63
N GLN A 387 -16.88 9.03 -6.55
CA GLN A 387 -16.49 10.41 -6.84
C GLN A 387 -16.56 11.27 -5.56
N GLU A 388 -17.61 11.10 -4.77
CA GLU A 388 -17.82 11.83 -3.52
C GLU A 388 -16.70 11.53 -2.50
N GLY A 389 -16.23 10.28 -2.44
CA GLY A 389 -15.11 9.89 -1.59
C GLY A 389 -13.80 10.57 -1.98
N MET A 390 -13.50 10.65 -3.29
CA MET A 390 -12.33 11.37 -3.79
C MET A 390 -12.41 12.87 -3.45
N GLU A 391 -13.59 13.48 -3.59
CA GLU A 391 -13.82 14.89 -3.22
C GLU A 391 -13.63 15.12 -1.71
N GLN A 392 -14.00 14.15 -0.88
CA GLN A 392 -13.75 14.15 0.56
C GLN A 392 -12.25 14.05 0.87
N ALA A 393 -11.49 13.20 0.17
CA ALA A 393 -10.04 13.11 0.32
C ALA A 393 -9.35 14.43 -0.05
N VAL A 394 -9.74 15.05 -1.17
CA VAL A 394 -9.28 16.40 -1.56
C VAL A 394 -9.54 17.41 -0.44
N SER A 395 -10.74 17.41 0.14
CA SER A 395 -11.12 18.32 1.22
C SER A 395 -10.26 18.13 2.46
N VAL A 396 -9.96 16.89 2.84
CA VAL A 396 -9.09 16.55 3.97
C VAL A 396 -7.65 16.99 3.71
N ILE A 397 -7.09 16.75 2.52
CA ILE A 397 -5.73 17.21 2.14
C ILE A 397 -5.62 18.73 2.27
N MET A 398 -6.60 19.46 1.74
CA MET A 398 -6.65 20.93 1.85
C MET A 398 -6.71 21.36 3.31
N ARG A 399 -7.55 20.70 4.12
CA ARG A 399 -7.75 21.06 5.52
C ARG A 399 -6.54 20.75 6.40
N ILE A 400 -5.82 19.65 6.15
CA ILE A 400 -4.54 19.33 6.82
C ILE A 400 -3.52 20.46 6.57
N ALA A 401 -3.38 20.90 5.32
CA ALA A 401 -2.48 21.98 4.96
C ALA A 401 -2.85 23.31 5.66
N GLU A 402 -4.14 23.63 5.69
CA GLU A 402 -4.66 24.82 6.35
C GLU A 402 -4.46 24.80 7.87
N LEU A 403 -4.85 23.72 8.53
CA LEU A 403 -4.68 23.54 9.98
C LEU A 403 -3.21 23.62 10.39
N THR A 404 -2.31 23.06 9.57
CA THR A 404 -0.87 23.15 9.81
C THR A 404 -0.39 24.60 9.86
N ALA A 405 -0.85 25.44 8.92
CA ALA A 405 -0.49 26.85 8.89
C ALA A 405 -1.12 27.63 10.06
N ILE A 406 -2.39 27.36 10.40
CA ILE A 406 -3.11 28.00 11.52
C ILE A 406 -2.43 27.68 12.85
N HIS A 407 -2.13 26.41 13.11
CA HIS A 407 -1.46 25.98 14.34
C HIS A 407 -0.06 26.59 14.49
N ALA A 408 0.71 26.66 13.39
CA ALA A 408 2.01 27.31 13.39
C ALA A 408 1.90 28.79 13.81
N LYS A 409 0.95 29.53 13.24
CA LYS A 409 0.70 30.94 13.58
C LYS A 409 0.39 31.16 15.06
N CYS A 410 -0.45 30.30 15.63
CA CYS A 410 -0.83 30.39 17.04
C CYS A 410 0.33 30.10 17.99
N ASN A 411 1.28 29.25 17.58
CA ASN A 411 2.46 28.92 18.38
C ASN A 411 3.54 30.00 18.31
N THR A 412 3.63 30.77 17.22
CA THR A 412 4.57 31.91 17.12
C THR A 412 4.16 33.12 17.97
N LEU A 413 2.88 33.21 18.35
CA LEU A 413 2.31 34.31 19.13
C LEU A 413 2.32 34.07 20.66
N LYS A 414 2.73 32.88 21.10
CA LYS A 414 2.94 32.52 22.51
C LYS A 414 4.43 32.56 22.83
#